data_AF-A0A1Q7FYU2-F1
#
_entry.id   AF-A0A1Q7FYU2-F1
#
_cell.length_a   1.000
_cell.length_b   1.000
_cell.length_c   1.000
_cell.angle_alpha   90.00
_cell.angle_beta   90.00
_cell.angle_gamma   90.00
#
_symmetry.space_group_name_H-M   'P 1'
#
loop_
_entity.id
_entity.type
_entity.pdbx_description
1 polymer ?
#
loop_
_entity_poly.entity_id
_entity_poly.type
_entity_poly.pdbx_seq_one_letter_code
_entity_poly.pdbx_strand_id
1 'polypeptide(L)'
;MDQPLDWLPGAEGTVWVALGIAKQAGLPVPAGFIVFASTREERIRSTYEELKIREKTHFVALRGLSHAVLNVLGPDQVMHTLRRLWMEAPESPVLIQRMVHAIWCGKAHWHRRNLRIKANEGMMLLDPDTYLVNSLTGKCTRRTLEPKQRKMIRHVDGTSKVVERDGQRTPMMADQLKKVADLAVRAGKNIAWAIDDNERVWLISIE
;
A
#
# COMPACT_ATOMS: atom_id res chain seq x y z
N MET A 1 2.69 14.61 30.28
CA MET A 1 3.61 14.53 29.11
C MET A 1 2.95 13.60 28.12
N ASP A 2 2.50 14.13 26.97
CA ASP A 2 1.84 13.32 25.94
C ASP A 2 2.91 12.50 25.22
N GLN A 3 2.73 11.17 25.17
CA GLN A 3 3.65 10.27 24.47
C GLN A 3 3.67 10.59 22.96
N PRO A 4 4.83 10.50 22.30
CA PRO A 4 4.92 10.67 20.86
C PRO A 4 4.08 9.61 20.14
N LEU A 5 3.57 9.92 18.94
CA LEU A 5 2.86 8.93 18.13
C LEU A 5 3.83 7.86 17.62
N ASP A 6 3.35 6.62 17.61
CA ASP A 6 4.11 5.49 17.13
C ASP A 6 4.25 5.55 15.61
N TRP A 7 5.45 5.86 15.14
CA TRP A 7 5.83 5.66 13.75
C TRP A 7 5.92 4.16 13.47
N LEU A 8 5.76 3.73 12.22
CA LEU A 8 5.78 2.32 11.84
C LEU A 8 6.89 1.46 12.50
N PRO A 9 8.14 1.91 12.66
CA PRO A 9 9.16 1.15 13.39
C PRO A 9 8.83 0.85 14.86
N GLY A 10 7.90 1.57 15.50
CA GLY A 10 7.41 1.35 16.86
C GLY A 10 6.01 0.76 16.93
N ALA A 11 5.55 0.07 15.88
CA ALA A 11 4.19 -0.49 15.79
C ALA A 11 3.89 -1.69 16.72
N GLU A 12 4.70 -1.91 17.76
CA GLU A 12 4.55 -3.03 18.69
C GLU A 12 3.16 -3.03 19.35
N GLY A 13 2.57 -4.21 19.53
CA GLY A 13 1.22 -4.34 20.09
C GLY A 13 0.07 -3.95 19.16
N THR A 14 0.34 -3.56 17.91
CA THR A 14 -0.70 -3.20 16.93
C THR A 14 -0.80 -4.23 15.80
N VAL A 15 -1.91 -4.21 15.06
CA VAL A 15 -2.07 -5.02 13.83
C VAL A 15 -1.05 -4.67 12.73
N TRP A 16 -0.34 -3.55 12.86
CA TRP A 16 0.65 -3.07 11.90
C TRP A 16 2.08 -3.51 12.23
N VAL A 17 2.28 -4.26 13.32
CA VAL A 17 3.60 -4.70 13.80
C VAL A 17 4.44 -5.39 12.72
N ALA A 18 3.82 -6.22 11.87
CA ALA A 18 4.52 -6.92 10.80
C ALA A 18 5.17 -5.95 9.80
N LEU A 19 4.50 -4.83 9.47
CA LEU A 19 5.07 -3.78 8.62
C LEU A 19 6.18 -3.01 9.34
N GLY A 20 6.06 -2.80 10.64
CA GLY A 20 7.10 -2.20 11.47
C GLY A 20 8.39 -3.02 11.46
N ILE A 21 8.28 -4.33 11.73
CA ILE A 21 9.39 -5.29 11.68
C ILE A 21 10.00 -5.33 10.28
N ALA A 22 9.18 -5.40 9.24
CA ALA A 22 9.64 -5.39 7.85
C ALA A 22 10.45 -4.12 7.54
N LYS A 23 10.00 -2.95 8.00
CA LYS A 23 10.71 -1.69 7.83
C LYS A 23 12.05 -1.68 8.57
N GLN A 24 12.09 -2.16 9.81
CA GLN A 24 13.33 -2.29 10.58
C GLN A 24 14.32 -3.25 9.91
N ALA A 25 13.83 -4.32 9.27
CA ALA A 25 14.61 -5.26 8.47
C ALA A 25 15.05 -4.72 7.10
N GLY A 26 14.84 -3.43 6.82
CA GLY A 26 15.28 -2.78 5.57
C GLY A 26 14.42 -3.11 4.35
N LEU A 27 13.19 -3.60 4.52
CA LEU A 27 12.24 -3.71 3.41
C LEU A 27 11.71 -2.31 3.03
N PRO A 28 11.39 -2.08 1.74
CA PRO A 28 10.94 -0.78 1.25
C PRO A 28 9.47 -0.50 1.64
N VAL A 29 9.24 -0.20 2.92
CA VAL A 29 7.92 0.14 3.46
C VAL A 29 7.75 1.67 3.47
N PRO A 30 6.68 2.22 2.83
CA PRO A 30 6.41 3.65 2.88
C PRO A 30 6.28 4.13 4.33
N ALA A 31 6.81 5.32 4.62
CA ALA A 31 6.72 5.88 5.97
C ALA A 31 5.27 6.16 6.37
N GLY A 32 5.02 6.09 7.67
CA GLY A 32 3.70 6.25 8.24
C GLY A 32 3.75 6.13 9.76
N PHE A 33 2.65 6.49 10.37
CA PHE A 33 2.44 6.49 11.81
C PHE A 33 1.04 5.96 12.14
N ILE A 34 0.89 5.45 13.35
CA ILE A 34 -0.32 4.81 13.83
C ILE A 34 -1.11 5.81 14.65
N VAL A 35 -2.43 5.80 14.47
CA VAL A 35 -3.36 6.67 15.17
C VAL A 35 -4.39 5.81 15.88
N PHE A 36 -4.52 6.00 17.19
CA PHE A 36 -5.59 5.42 18.01
C PHE A 36 -6.75 6.40 18.16
N ALA A 37 -7.96 5.90 18.40
CA ALA A 37 -9.15 6.74 18.59
C ALA A 37 -9.01 7.74 19.76
N SER A 38 -8.20 7.41 20.77
CA SER A 38 -7.87 8.26 21.92
C SER A 38 -6.84 9.37 21.61
N THR A 39 -6.23 9.36 20.42
CA THR A 39 -5.20 10.34 20.06
C THR A 39 -5.81 11.72 19.88
N ARG A 40 -5.21 12.73 20.50
CA ARG A 40 -5.62 14.13 20.34
C ARG A 40 -5.48 14.59 18.88
N GLU A 41 -6.50 15.27 18.36
CA GLU A 41 -6.55 15.76 16.97
C GLU A 41 -5.35 16.64 16.60
N GLU A 42 -4.97 17.57 17.47
CA GLU A 42 -3.80 18.44 17.26
C GLU A 42 -2.52 17.65 17.01
N ARG A 43 -2.34 16.53 17.74
CA ARG A 43 -1.18 15.65 17.59
C ARG A 43 -1.18 14.97 16.22
N ILE A 44 -2.35 14.46 15.79
CA ILE A 44 -2.49 13.82 14.48
C ILE A 44 -2.14 14.80 13.37
N ARG A 45 -2.65 16.04 13.45
CA ARG A 45 -2.38 17.10 12.46
C ARG A 45 -0.90 17.46 12.42
N SER A 46 -0.27 17.63 13.57
CA SER A 46 1.17 17.90 13.67
C SER A 46 2.03 16.79 13.06
N THR A 47 1.76 15.52 13.38
CA THR A 47 2.51 14.38 12.84
C THR A 47 2.24 14.16 11.35
N TYR A 48 1.03 14.47 10.86
CA TYR A 48 0.73 14.49 9.44
C TYR A 48 1.58 15.52 8.68
N GLU A 49 1.73 16.74 9.20
CA GLU A 49 2.60 17.75 8.60
C GLU A 49 4.09 17.34 8.63
N GLU A 50 4.53 16.72 9.72
CA GLU A 50 5.89 16.14 9.81
C GLU A 50 6.12 15.08 8.72
N LEU A 51 5.15 14.16 8.51
CA LEU A 51 5.21 13.14 7.46
C LEU A 51 5.32 13.78 6.07
N LYS A 52 4.54 14.83 5.79
CA LYS A 52 4.58 15.53 4.50
C LYS A 52 5.95 16.13 4.22
N ILE A 53 6.53 16.82 5.21
CA ILE A 53 7.84 17.46 5.09
C ILE A 53 8.93 16.41 4.88
N ARG A 54 8.95 15.38 5.73
CA ARG A 54 9.97 14.32 5.70
C ARG A 54 9.97 13.52 4.39
N GLU A 55 8.78 13.17 3.91
CA GLU A 55 8.62 12.30 2.74
C GLU A 55 8.35 13.05 1.43
N LYS A 56 8.33 14.39 1.48
CA LYS A 56 8.00 15.28 0.35
C LYS A 56 6.71 14.82 -0.35
N THR A 57 5.66 14.56 0.43
CA THR A 57 4.37 14.06 -0.06
C THR A 57 3.24 15.00 0.31
N HIS A 58 2.21 15.04 -0.52
CA HIS A 58 0.93 15.69 -0.23
C HIS A 58 -0.20 14.69 0.00
N PHE A 59 -0.03 13.45 -0.47
CA PHE A 59 -1.06 12.43 -0.42
C PHE A 59 -0.69 11.34 0.57
N VAL A 60 -1.67 10.92 1.35
CA VAL A 60 -1.55 9.79 2.27
C VAL A 60 -2.64 8.75 1.99
N ALA A 61 -2.36 7.52 2.41
CA ALA A 61 -3.34 6.45 2.53
C ALA A 61 -3.66 6.25 4.01
N LEU A 62 -4.94 6.20 4.34
CA LEU A 62 -5.43 5.85 5.67
C LEU A 62 -5.90 4.40 5.61
N ARG A 63 -5.22 3.52 6.33
CA ARG A 63 -5.50 2.07 6.33
C ARG A 63 -6.14 1.68 7.66
N GLY A 64 -7.41 1.28 7.61
CA GLY A 64 -8.09 0.61 8.72
C GLY A 64 -7.99 -0.91 8.60
N LEU A 65 -8.66 -1.63 9.49
CA LEU A 65 -8.70 -3.09 9.49
C LEU A 65 -9.44 -3.66 8.28
N SER A 66 -10.60 -3.08 7.96
CA SER A 66 -11.49 -3.61 6.93
C SER A 66 -11.16 -3.07 5.53
N HIS A 67 -10.78 -1.80 5.45
CA HIS A 67 -10.54 -1.13 4.18
C HIS A 67 -9.51 0.00 4.31
N ALA A 68 -9.04 0.49 3.17
CA ALA A 68 -8.13 1.63 3.08
C ALA A 68 -8.74 2.74 2.22
N VAL A 69 -8.51 3.99 2.63
CA VAL A 69 -8.87 5.19 1.89
C VAL A 69 -7.60 5.79 1.32
N LEU A 70 -7.55 5.87 -0.01
CA LEU A 70 -6.37 6.31 -0.75
C LEU A 70 -6.48 7.79 -1.14
N ASN A 71 -5.35 8.40 -1.49
CA ASN A 71 -5.28 9.76 -2.05
C ASN A 71 -5.87 10.86 -1.16
N VAL A 72 -5.82 10.67 0.16
CA VAL A 72 -6.27 11.68 1.12
C VAL A 72 -5.31 12.86 1.10
N LEU A 73 -5.86 14.06 0.92
CA LEU A 73 -5.16 15.33 0.82
C LEU A 73 -5.71 16.32 1.85
N GLY A 74 -4.81 16.87 2.67
CA GLY A 74 -5.12 17.93 3.63
C GLY A 74 -5.54 17.42 5.01
N PRO A 75 -5.23 18.17 6.08
CA PRO A 75 -5.40 17.71 7.45
C PRO A 75 -6.88 17.52 7.84
N ASP A 76 -7.79 18.34 7.31
CA ASP A 76 -9.23 18.19 7.59
C ASP A 76 -9.81 16.92 6.98
N GLN A 77 -9.39 16.58 5.75
CA GLN A 77 -9.82 15.33 5.11
C GLN A 77 -9.24 14.11 5.82
N VAL A 78 -8.01 14.19 6.35
CA VAL A 78 -7.43 13.16 7.23
C VAL A 78 -8.32 12.95 8.46
N MET A 79 -8.68 14.02 9.18
CA MET A 79 -9.52 13.92 10.37
C MET A 79 -10.92 13.39 10.06
N HIS A 80 -11.55 13.87 8.98
CA HIS A 80 -12.85 13.37 8.54
C HIS A 80 -12.80 11.86 8.22
N THR A 81 -11.76 11.43 7.52
CA THR A 81 -11.59 10.03 7.12
C THR A 81 -11.29 9.12 8.31
N LEU A 82 -10.50 9.58 9.30
CA LEU A 82 -10.27 8.85 10.55
C LEU A 82 -11.58 8.62 11.32
N ARG A 83 -12.39 9.68 11.47
CA ARG A 83 -13.70 9.58 12.13
C ARG A 83 -14.59 8.57 11.40
N ARG A 84 -14.58 8.56 10.07
CA ARG A 84 -15.31 7.55 9.27
C ARG A 84 -14.83 6.12 9.54
N LEU A 85 -13.51 5.90 9.53
CA LEU A 85 -12.93 4.58 9.82
C LEU A 85 -13.28 4.08 11.22
N TRP A 86 -13.28 4.95 12.23
CA TRP A 86 -13.65 4.59 13.60
C TRP A 86 -15.15 4.38 13.82
N MET A 87 -16.02 5.00 13.00
CA MET A 87 -17.45 4.65 13.01
C MET A 87 -17.68 3.22 12.52
N GLU A 88 -16.90 2.75 11.55
CA GLU A 88 -17.00 1.37 11.02
C GLU A 88 -16.33 0.34 11.92
N ALA A 89 -15.19 0.70 12.52
CA ALA A 89 -14.43 -0.16 13.42
C ALA A 89 -13.96 0.66 14.65
N PRO A 90 -14.81 0.75 15.70
CA PRO A 90 -14.49 1.50 16.91
C PRO A 90 -13.15 1.09 17.52
N GLU A 91 -12.43 2.07 18.05
CA GLU A 91 -11.14 1.90 18.77
C GLU A 91 -9.99 1.26 17.96
N SER A 92 -10.21 0.95 16.69
CA SER A 92 -9.22 0.26 15.87
C SER A 92 -8.08 1.21 15.46
N PRO A 93 -6.80 0.78 15.58
CA PRO A 93 -5.67 1.62 15.18
C PRO A 93 -5.65 1.79 13.65
N VAL A 94 -5.55 3.04 13.20
CA VAL A 94 -5.46 3.39 11.79
C VAL A 94 -4.02 3.73 11.44
N LEU A 95 -3.50 3.16 10.37
CA LEU A 95 -2.19 3.51 9.84
C LEU A 95 -2.33 4.64 8.80
N ILE A 96 -1.71 5.78 9.07
CA ILE A 96 -1.55 6.87 8.10
C ILE A 96 -0.19 6.68 7.42
N GLN A 97 -0.19 6.46 6.12
CA GLN A 97 1.01 6.12 5.37
C GLN A 97 1.18 7.01 4.14
N ARG A 98 2.42 7.36 3.79
CA ARG A 98 2.76 8.00 2.52
C ARG A 98 2.11 7.25 1.36
N MET A 99 1.34 7.95 0.53
CA MET A 99 0.75 7.35 -0.67
C MET A 99 1.83 7.12 -1.74
N VAL A 100 1.90 5.89 -2.25
CA VAL A 100 2.77 5.54 -3.38
C VAL A 100 2.02 5.84 -4.67
N HIS A 101 2.60 6.67 -5.55
CA HIS A 101 2.04 6.90 -6.89
C HIS A 101 2.38 5.72 -7.79
N ALA A 102 1.52 4.71 -7.76
CA ALA A 102 1.80 3.41 -8.37
C ALA A 102 1.45 3.37 -9.86
N ILE A 103 2.40 2.89 -10.68
CA ILE A 103 2.12 2.45 -12.05
C ILE A 103 1.52 1.03 -12.06
N TRP A 104 1.90 0.22 -11.07
CA TRP A 104 1.36 -1.11 -10.82
C TRP A 104 1.14 -1.32 -9.33
N CYS A 105 0.04 -1.97 -8.97
CA CYS A 105 -0.19 -2.44 -7.61
C CYS A 105 -0.70 -3.87 -7.63
N GLY A 106 -0.63 -4.53 -6.50
CA GLY A 106 -1.06 -5.90 -6.46
C GLY A 106 -0.94 -6.60 -5.13
N LYS A 107 -1.15 -7.91 -5.19
CA LYS A 107 -0.90 -8.84 -4.10
C LYS A 107 -0.04 -9.98 -4.59
N ALA A 108 0.81 -10.52 -3.74
CA ALA A 108 1.58 -11.72 -3.99
C ALA A 108 1.27 -12.72 -2.88
N HIS A 109 0.79 -13.90 -3.27
CA HIS A 109 0.43 -14.99 -2.36
C HIS A 109 1.28 -16.21 -2.62
N TRP A 110 1.74 -16.85 -1.55
CA TRP A 110 2.42 -18.13 -1.65
C TRP A 110 1.47 -19.22 -2.14
N HIS A 111 1.93 -19.96 -3.14
CA HIS A 111 1.22 -21.11 -3.70
C HIS A 111 2.23 -22.25 -3.85
N ARG A 112 2.35 -23.06 -2.79
CA ARG A 112 3.41 -24.08 -2.65
C ARG A 112 4.79 -23.42 -2.78
N ARG A 113 5.61 -23.85 -3.75
CA ARG A 113 6.95 -23.29 -4.05
C ARG A 113 6.92 -22.16 -5.11
N ASN A 114 5.75 -21.65 -5.43
CA ASN A 114 5.56 -20.56 -6.40
C ASN A 114 4.86 -19.39 -5.73
N LEU A 115 4.94 -18.21 -6.35
CA LEU A 115 4.19 -17.02 -6.00
C LEU A 115 3.09 -16.79 -7.05
N ARG A 116 1.86 -16.63 -6.57
CA ARG A 116 0.76 -16.13 -7.38
C ARG A 116 0.70 -14.62 -7.19
N ILE A 117 1.07 -13.88 -8.24
CA ILE A 117 1.06 -12.42 -8.26
C ILE A 117 -0.19 -11.95 -8.99
N LYS A 118 -1.05 -11.23 -8.27
CA LYS A 118 -2.15 -10.45 -8.85
C LYS A 118 -1.68 -9.03 -9.10
N ALA A 119 -1.85 -8.51 -10.31
CA ALA A 119 -1.38 -7.17 -10.66
C ALA A 119 -2.43 -6.35 -11.41
N ASN A 120 -2.64 -5.11 -10.96
CA ASN A 120 -3.43 -4.08 -11.63
C ASN A 120 -2.54 -2.90 -11.99
N GLU A 121 -2.80 -2.31 -13.14
CA GLU A 121 -2.31 -0.97 -13.44
C GLU A 121 -2.93 0.05 -12.48
N GLY A 122 -2.12 1.04 -12.08
CA GLY A 122 -2.53 2.08 -11.16
C GLY A 122 -2.53 1.62 -9.70
N MET A 123 -3.42 2.22 -8.89
CA MET A 123 -3.33 2.19 -7.42
C MET A 123 -4.35 1.27 -6.73
N MET A 124 -5.21 0.57 -7.48
CA MET A 124 -6.24 -0.29 -6.92
C MET A 124 -6.39 -1.60 -7.69
N LEU A 125 -6.58 -2.70 -6.94
CA LEU A 125 -6.95 -4.01 -7.47
C LEU A 125 -8.44 -4.03 -7.81
N LEU A 126 -8.76 -4.04 -9.11
CA LEU A 126 -10.13 -4.13 -9.60
C LEU A 126 -10.29 -5.45 -10.37
N ASP A 127 -9.65 -5.53 -11.52
CA ASP A 127 -9.69 -6.73 -12.38
C ASP A 127 -8.24 -7.18 -12.70
N PRO A 128 -7.54 -7.84 -11.76
CA PRO A 128 -6.11 -8.09 -11.87
C PRO A 128 -5.75 -9.16 -12.88
N ASP A 129 -4.60 -8.96 -13.51
CA ASP A 129 -3.86 -10.07 -14.08
C ASP A 129 -3.43 -11.05 -13.02
N THR A 130 -3.22 -12.29 -13.43
CA THR A 130 -2.59 -13.29 -12.58
C THR A 130 -1.33 -13.85 -13.25
N TYR A 131 -0.23 -13.80 -12.52
CA TYR A 131 1.06 -14.37 -12.89
C TYR A 131 1.44 -15.46 -11.88
N LEU A 132 1.92 -16.59 -12.37
CA LEU A 132 2.50 -17.65 -11.53
C LEU A 132 4.01 -17.64 -11.71
N VAL A 133 4.72 -17.13 -10.70
CA VAL A 133 6.16 -16.97 -10.71
C VAL A 133 6.81 -18.06 -9.85
N ASN A 134 7.82 -18.72 -10.38
CA ASN A 134 8.62 -19.66 -9.58
C ASN A 134 9.53 -18.86 -8.64
N SER A 135 9.41 -19.10 -7.33
CA SER A 135 10.09 -18.25 -6.32
C SER A 135 11.61 -18.44 -6.26
N LEU A 136 12.14 -19.53 -6.84
CA LEU A 136 13.59 -19.81 -6.87
C LEU A 136 14.26 -19.19 -8.10
N THR A 137 13.58 -19.24 -9.25
CA THR A 137 14.15 -18.80 -10.53
C THR A 137 13.68 -17.40 -10.96
N GLY A 138 12.64 -16.86 -10.32
CA GLY A 138 11.99 -15.62 -10.72
C GLY A 138 11.24 -15.70 -12.06
N LYS A 139 11.19 -16.87 -12.71
CA LYS A 139 10.56 -17.04 -14.01
C LYS A 139 9.04 -17.14 -13.89
N CYS A 140 8.34 -16.39 -14.75
CA CYS A 140 6.90 -16.50 -14.90
C CYS A 140 6.55 -17.76 -15.74
N THR A 141 5.83 -18.69 -15.11
CA THR A 141 5.46 -20.00 -15.71
C THR A 141 4.07 -19.99 -16.32
N ARG A 142 3.19 -19.10 -15.85
CA ARG A 142 1.83 -18.92 -16.37
C ARG A 142 1.42 -17.47 -16.22
N ARG A 143 0.74 -16.94 -17.23
CA ARG A 143 0.11 -15.61 -17.20
C ARG A 143 -1.34 -15.71 -17.67
N THR A 144 -2.22 -15.01 -16.98
CA THR A 144 -3.61 -14.78 -17.37
C THR A 144 -3.82 -13.27 -17.34
N LEU A 145 -4.18 -12.69 -18.48
CA LEU A 145 -4.36 -11.24 -18.61
C LEU A 145 -5.84 -10.92 -18.64
N GLU A 146 -6.25 -9.90 -17.88
CA GLU A 146 -7.62 -9.40 -17.92
C GLU A 146 -7.77 -8.41 -19.10
N PRO A 147 -8.64 -8.71 -20.10
CA PRO A 147 -8.75 -7.87 -21.30
C PRO A 147 -9.26 -6.46 -21.02
N LYS A 148 -10.14 -6.29 -20.03
CA LYS A 148 -10.80 -5.01 -19.71
C LYS A 148 -10.43 -4.51 -18.32
N GLN A 149 -9.15 -4.63 -17.98
CA GLN A 149 -8.67 -4.21 -16.66
C GLN A 149 -9.01 -2.73 -16.41
N ARG A 150 -9.79 -2.47 -15.36
CA ARG A 150 -10.01 -1.11 -14.89
C ARG A 150 -8.82 -0.64 -14.06
N LYS A 151 -8.50 0.65 -14.19
CA LYS A 151 -7.46 1.30 -13.37
C LYS A 151 -8.00 2.54 -12.67
N MET A 152 -7.51 2.78 -11.46
CA MET A 152 -7.77 4.01 -10.73
C MET A 152 -6.70 5.05 -11.09
N ILE A 153 -7.16 6.22 -11.55
CA ILE A 153 -6.32 7.40 -11.77
C ILE A 153 -6.60 8.41 -10.67
N ARG A 154 -5.54 8.99 -10.10
CA ARG A 154 -5.61 10.11 -9.16
C ARG A 154 -5.50 11.43 -9.91
N HIS A 155 -6.38 12.37 -9.56
CA HIS A 155 -6.29 13.77 -9.97
C HIS A 155 -5.52 14.60 -8.93
N VAL A 156 -5.06 15.78 -9.35
CA VAL A 156 -4.21 16.66 -8.53
C VAL A 156 -4.95 17.20 -7.29
N ASP A 157 -6.27 17.29 -7.36
CA ASP A 157 -7.16 17.71 -6.28
C ASP A 157 -7.44 16.61 -5.22
N GLY A 158 -6.86 15.41 -5.39
CA GLY A 158 -7.08 14.26 -4.51
C GLY A 158 -8.29 13.40 -4.89
N THR A 159 -9.09 13.82 -5.87
CA THR A 159 -10.15 12.98 -6.41
C THR A 159 -9.58 11.81 -7.21
N SER A 160 -10.36 10.74 -7.34
CA SER A 160 -9.96 9.52 -8.04
C SER A 160 -11.06 9.11 -8.99
N LYS A 161 -10.69 8.68 -10.21
CA LYS A 161 -11.63 8.11 -11.18
C LYS A 161 -11.18 6.71 -11.56
N VAL A 162 -12.13 5.79 -11.68
CA VAL A 162 -11.92 4.48 -12.28
C VAL A 162 -12.20 4.61 -13.78
N VAL A 163 -11.24 4.20 -14.59
CA VAL A 163 -11.37 4.15 -16.05
C VAL A 163 -11.16 2.72 -16.53
N GLU A 164 -12.03 2.28 -17.43
CA GLU A 164 -11.78 1.08 -18.23
C GLU A 164 -10.76 1.45 -19.30
N ARG A 165 -9.81 0.55 -19.54
CA ARG A 165 -8.82 0.74 -20.60
C ARG A 165 -9.32 0.09 -21.89
N ASP A 166 -9.27 0.84 -22.99
CA ASP A 166 -9.47 0.32 -24.33
C ASP A 166 -8.13 -0.06 -25.00
N GLY A 167 -8.10 -1.14 -25.78
CA GLY A 167 -7.01 -1.48 -26.72
C GLY A 167 -6.00 -2.55 -26.27
N GLN A 168 -4.92 -2.70 -27.06
CA GLN A 168 -3.84 -3.66 -26.78
C GLN A 168 -3.08 -3.29 -25.50
N ARG A 169 -2.82 -4.31 -24.67
CA ARG A 169 -2.26 -4.15 -23.33
C ARG A 169 -0.82 -4.63 -23.24
N THR A 170 0.01 -3.81 -22.59
CA THR A 170 1.36 -4.19 -22.19
C THR A 170 1.26 -4.93 -20.85
N PRO A 171 1.55 -6.25 -20.81
CA PRO A 171 1.61 -6.97 -19.54
C PRO A 171 2.75 -6.44 -18.68
N MET A 172 2.69 -6.71 -17.38
CA MET A 172 3.78 -6.39 -16.46
C MET A 172 5.07 -7.07 -16.91
N MET A 173 6.17 -6.32 -16.93
CA MET A 173 7.44 -6.78 -17.46
C MET A 173 8.05 -7.87 -16.57
N ALA A 174 8.87 -8.75 -17.15
CA ALA A 174 9.52 -9.84 -16.39
C ALA A 174 10.37 -9.31 -15.24
N ASP A 175 11.10 -8.20 -15.44
CA ASP A 175 11.92 -7.58 -14.40
C ASP A 175 11.07 -7.00 -13.26
N GLN A 176 9.90 -6.44 -13.57
CA GLN A 176 8.95 -5.97 -12.57
C GLN A 176 8.39 -7.15 -11.75
N LEU A 177 8.03 -8.25 -12.42
CA LEU A 177 7.56 -9.47 -11.75
C LEU A 177 8.63 -10.06 -10.84
N LYS A 178 9.89 -10.03 -11.28
CA LYS A 178 11.03 -10.45 -10.47
C LYS A 178 11.21 -9.57 -9.24
N LYS A 179 11.17 -8.24 -9.35
CA LYS A 179 11.24 -7.31 -8.20
C LYS A 179 10.17 -7.61 -7.15
N VAL A 180 8.93 -7.89 -7.58
CA VAL A 180 7.83 -8.25 -6.67
C VAL A 180 8.06 -9.63 -6.05
N ALA A 181 8.53 -10.60 -6.82
CA ALA A 181 8.85 -11.93 -6.31
C ALA A 181 9.97 -11.88 -5.26
N ASP A 182 11.06 -11.16 -5.54
CA ASP A 182 12.18 -10.97 -4.63
C ASP A 182 11.72 -10.27 -3.34
N LEU A 183 10.83 -9.27 -3.44
CA LEU A 183 10.24 -8.63 -2.27
C LEU A 183 9.41 -9.61 -1.42
N ALA A 184 8.57 -10.43 -2.04
CA ALA A 184 7.75 -11.44 -1.34
C ALA A 184 8.62 -12.53 -0.70
N VAL A 185 9.70 -12.95 -1.37
CA VAL A 185 10.69 -13.90 -0.83
C VAL A 185 11.38 -13.31 0.41
N ARG A 186 11.85 -12.06 0.32
CA ARG A 186 12.46 -11.36 1.47
C ARG A 186 11.50 -11.16 2.63
N ALA A 187 10.22 -10.89 2.35
CA ALA A 187 9.20 -10.75 3.37
C ALA A 187 8.78 -12.10 3.99
N GLY A 188 8.92 -13.21 3.26
CA GLY A 188 8.55 -14.56 3.71
C GLY A 188 7.04 -14.74 3.98
N LYS A 189 6.21 -13.83 3.50
CA LYS A 189 4.77 -13.74 3.78
C LYS A 189 3.98 -13.38 2.52
N ASN A 190 2.66 -13.43 2.61
CA ASN A 190 1.82 -12.83 1.58
C ASN A 190 1.91 -11.31 1.72
N ILE A 191 1.95 -10.60 0.60
CA ILE A 191 2.17 -9.15 0.61
C ILE A 191 1.21 -8.44 -0.34
N ALA A 192 0.82 -7.22 0.02
CA ALA A 192 0.40 -6.22 -0.95
C ALA A 192 1.59 -5.35 -1.32
N TRP A 193 1.67 -4.99 -2.60
CA TRP A 193 2.82 -4.30 -3.16
C TRP A 193 2.38 -3.21 -4.14
N ALA A 194 3.28 -2.27 -4.39
CA ALA A 194 3.15 -1.25 -5.43
C ALA A 194 4.51 -1.01 -6.10
N ILE A 195 4.50 -0.68 -7.39
CA ILE A 195 5.66 -0.18 -8.13
C ILE A 195 5.36 1.27 -8.51
N ASP A 196 6.24 2.19 -8.15
CA ASP A 196 6.10 3.60 -8.51
C ASP A 196 6.64 3.90 -9.92
N ASP A 197 6.43 5.14 -10.36
CA ASP A 197 6.92 5.70 -11.62
C ASP A 197 8.45 5.65 -11.79
N ASN A 198 9.19 5.53 -10.69
CA ASN A 198 10.64 5.34 -10.67
C ASN A 198 11.04 3.85 -10.66
N GLU A 199 10.10 2.95 -10.97
CA GLU A 199 10.31 1.50 -11.01
C GLU A 199 10.75 0.90 -9.66
N ARG A 200 10.49 1.61 -8.55
CA ARG A 200 10.79 1.14 -7.20
C ARG A 200 9.61 0.34 -6.66
N VAL A 201 9.92 -0.85 -6.15
CA VAL A 201 8.93 -1.70 -5.48
C VAL A 201 8.79 -1.33 -4.01
N TRP A 202 7.55 -1.24 -3.55
CA TRP A 202 7.16 -0.90 -2.18
C TRP A 202 6.33 -2.01 -1.56
N LEU A 203 6.62 -2.33 -0.30
CA LEU A 203 5.82 -3.21 0.53
C LEU A 203 4.70 -2.40 1.21
N ILE A 204 3.46 -2.67 0.81
CA ILE A 204 2.29 -1.88 1.22
C ILE A 204 1.61 -2.47 2.45
N SER A 205 1.42 -3.79 2.47
CA SER A 205 0.89 -4.53 3.62
C SER A 205 1.40 -5.97 3.61
N ILE A 206 1.31 -6.63 4.76
CA ILE A 206 1.60 -8.06 4.94
C ILE A 206 0.30 -8.75 5.35
N GLU A 207 0.03 -9.90 4.75
CA GLU A 207 -1.15 -10.76 5.01
C GLU A 207 -0.72 -12.11 5.60
#